data_AF-A0A7X9BEF1-F1
#
_entry.id   AF-A0A7X9BEF1-F1
#
_cell.length_a   1.000
_cell.length_b   1.000
_cell.length_c   1.000
_cell.angle_alpha   90.00
_cell.angle_beta   90.00
_cell.angle_gamma   90.00
#
_symmetry.space_group_name_H-M   'P 1'
#
loop_
_entity.id
_entity.type
_entity.pdbx_description
1 polymer ?
#
loop_
_entity_poly.entity_id
_entity_poly.type
_entity_poly.pdbx_seq_one_letter_code
_entity_poly.pdbx_strand_id
1 'polypeptide(L)' 'MVSHQFNVILTPEDDGRWTAEVPALPGCVTWGNTKEEALERIKEAIELYLEVIAEDGKPIPKDQGTFTRVEVAL' A
#
# COMPACT_ATOMS: atom_id res chain seq x y z
N MET A 1 -0.74 0.12 -22.13
CA MET A 1 -1.09 -0.11 -20.71
C MET A 1 -0.49 1.02 -19.90
N VAL A 2 -1.30 1.66 -19.07
CA VAL A 2 -0.82 2.71 -18.16
C VAL A 2 -0.28 2.03 -16.91
N SER A 3 0.93 2.38 -16.48
CA SER A 3 1.55 1.86 -15.26
C SER A 3 1.38 2.89 -14.14
N HIS A 4 0.99 2.43 -12.95
CA HIS A 4 0.90 3.24 -11.74
C HIS A 4 1.90 2.67 -10.72
N GLN A 5 2.54 3.56 -9.96
CA GLN A 5 3.48 3.18 -8.91
C GLN A 5 2.97 3.73 -7.58
N PHE A 6 3.03 2.89 -6.56
CA PHE A 6 2.62 3.22 -5.20
C PHE A 6 3.70 2.75 -4.22
N ASN A 7 3.95 3.58 -3.22
CA ASN A 7 4.78 3.28 -2.07
C ASN A 7 3.98 2.41 -1.09
N VAL A 8 4.61 1.35 -0.62
CA VAL A 8 4.04 0.42 0.37
C VAL A 8 4.85 0.55 1.65
N ILE A 9 4.18 0.78 2.78
CA ILE A 9 4.77 0.62 4.10
C ILE A 9 4.60 -0.84 4.50
N LEU A 10 5.71 -1.46 4.93
CA LEU A 10 5.74 -2.83 5.43
C LEU A 10 6.08 -2.82 6.91
N THR A 11 5.19 -3.38 7.71
CA THR A 11 5.32 -3.46 9.17
C THR A 11 5.41 -4.92 9.58
N PRO A 12 6.51 -5.36 10.21
CA PRO A 12 6.56 -6.69 10.83
C PRO A 12 5.67 -6.71 12.08
N GLU A 13 4.91 -7.78 12.25
CA GLU A 13 4.02 -8.00 13.38
C GLU A 13 4.67 -8.93 14.42
N ASP A 14 4.18 -8.88 15.67
CA ASP A 14 4.74 -9.66 16.79
C ASP A 14 4.65 -11.19 16.60
N ASP A 15 3.73 -11.66 15.75
CA ASP A 15 3.53 -13.08 15.46
C ASP A 15 4.25 -13.56 14.19
N GLY A 16 5.14 -12.73 13.63
CA GLY A 16 5.93 -13.04 12.45
C GLY A 16 5.24 -12.76 11.12
N ARG A 17 3.98 -12.30 11.13
CA ARG A 17 3.31 -11.78 9.93
C ARG A 17 3.87 -10.42 9.52
N TRP A 18 3.49 -9.99 8.33
CA TRP A 18 3.78 -8.69 7.78
C TRP A 18 2.49 -8.00 7.37
N THR A 19 2.27 -6.77 7.81
CA THR A 19 1.23 -5.89 7.31
C THR A 19 1.80 -5.01 6.20
N ALA A 20 1.04 -4.84 5.13
CA ALA A 20 1.34 -3.95 4.02
C ALA A 20 0.22 -2.92 3.88
N GLU A 21 0.58 -1.63 3.81
CA GLU A 21 -0.37 -0.53 3.59
C GLU A 21 0.11 0.41 2.50
N VAL A 22 -0.83 1.04 1.79
CA VAL A 22 -0.55 2.04 0.75
C VAL A 22 -1.07 3.40 1.21
N PRO A 23 -0.21 4.30 1.70
CA PRO A 23 -0.66 5.59 2.25
C PRO A 23 -1.44 6.47 1.25
N ALA A 24 -1.14 6.35 -0.04
CA ALA A 24 -1.83 7.08 -1.09
C ALA A 24 -3.24 6.53 -1.40
N LEU A 25 -3.58 5.33 -0.92
CA LEU A 25 -4.88 4.66 -1.12
C LEU A 25 -5.48 4.32 0.27
N PRO A 26 -6.18 5.28 0.92
CA PRO A 26 -6.69 5.08 2.27
C PRO A 26 -7.54 3.81 2.40
N GLY A 27 -7.21 2.97 3.38
CA GLY A 27 -7.88 1.70 3.64
C GLY A 27 -7.38 0.52 2.78
N CYS A 28 -6.45 0.74 1.85
CA CYS A 28 -5.77 -0.33 1.14
C CYS A 28 -4.68 -0.92 2.04
N VAL A 29 -5.08 -1.93 2.82
CA VAL A 29 -4.24 -2.62 3.81
C VAL A 29 -4.45 -4.12 3.66
N THR A 30 -3.38 -4.88 3.73
CA THR A 30 -3.40 -6.34 3.75
C THR A 30 -2.29 -6.88 4.65
N TRP A 31 -2.20 -8.19 4.75
CA TRP A 31 -1.15 -8.86 5.51
C TRP A 31 -0.76 -10.18 4.86
N GLY A 32 0.42 -10.70 5.19
CA GLY A 32 0.91 -12.02 4.80
C GLY A 32 1.73 -12.67 5.90
N ASN A 33 1.91 -13.99 5.85
CA ASN A 33 2.79 -14.73 6.74
C ASN A 33 4.28 -14.48 6.43
N THR A 34 4.56 -13.96 5.23
CA THR A 34 5.88 -13.48 4.84
C THR A 34 5.77 -12.08 4.26
N LYS A 35 6.92 -11.39 4.17
CA LYS A 35 7.02 -10.09 3.52
C LYS A 35 6.57 -10.16 2.06
N GLU A 36 6.96 -11.23 1.37
CA GLU A 36 6.65 -11.47 -0.04
C GLU A 36 5.15 -11.70 -0.24
N GLU A 37 4.51 -12.49 0.64
CA GLU A 37 3.07 -12.73 0.60
C GLU A 37 2.28 -11.43 0.84
N ALA A 38 2.71 -10.60 1.80
CA ALA A 38 2.07 -9.29 2.04
C ALA A 38 2.19 -8.37 0.81
N LEU A 39 3.34 -8.41 0.12
CA LEU A 39 3.59 -7.64 -1.11
C LEU A 39 2.77 -8.14 -2.31
N GLU A 40 2.58 -9.45 -2.46
CA GLU A 40 1.74 -10.02 -3.49
C GLU A 40 0.28 -9.61 -3.29
N ARG A 41 -0.24 -9.78 -2.06
CA ARG A 41 -1.61 -9.42 -1.71
C ARG A 41 -1.88 -7.93 -1.83
N ILE A 42 -0.92 -7.06 -1.49
CA ILE A 42 -1.17 -5.61 -1.56
C ILE A 42 -1.23 -5.15 -3.00
N LYS A 43 -0.49 -5.81 -3.91
CA LYS A 43 -0.58 -5.56 -5.33
C LYS A 43 -1.98 -5.86 -5.86
N GLU A 44 -2.56 -7.02 -5.52
CA GLU A 44 -3.93 -7.37 -5.89
C GLU A 44 -4.96 -6.38 -5.30
N ALA A 45 -4.76 -5.97 -4.04
CA ALA A 45 -5.63 -4.99 -3.39
C ALA A 45 -5.56 -3.60 -4.06
N ILE A 46 -4.37 -3.16 -4.51
CA ILE A 46 -4.21 -1.94 -5.31
C ILE A 46 -4.98 -2.07 -6.61
N GLU A 47 -4.82 -3.18 -7.34
CA GLU A 47 -5.50 -3.40 -8.63
C GLU A 47 -7.02 -3.30 -8.45
N LEU A 48 -7.59 -3.98 -7.46
CA LEU A 48 -9.02 -3.91 -7.15
C LEU A 48 -9.48 -2.51 -6.74
N TYR A 49 -8.69 -1.80 -5.94
CA TYR A 49 -9.00 -0.44 -5.52
C TYR A 49 -9.07 0.52 -6.72
N LEU A 50 -8.15 0.40 -7.66
CA LEU A 50 -8.13 1.21 -8.88
C LEU A 50 -9.31 0.89 -9.81
N GLU A 51 -9.71 -0.38 -9.90
CA GLU A 51 -10.90 -0.80 -10.65
C GLU A 51 -12.16 -0.10 -10.11
N VAL A 52 -12.40 -0.14 -8.80
CA VAL A 52 -13.56 0.52 -8.17
C VAL A 52 -13.56 2.03 -8.42
N ILE A 53 -12.40 2.69 -8.29
CA ILE A 53 -12.28 4.13 -8.57
C ILE A 53 -12.58 4.44 -10.04
N ALA A 54 -12.10 3.61 -10.96
CA ALA A 54 -12.33 3.79 -12.38
C ALA A 54 -13.80 3.59 -12.75
N GLU A 55 -14.48 2.60 -12.16
CA GLU A 55 -15.92 2.36 -12.34
C GLU A 55 -16.76 3.55 -11.86
N ASP A 56 -16.35 4.18 -10.76
CA ASP A 56 -16.97 5.40 -10.23
C ASP A 56 -16.65 6.67 -11.05
N GLY A 57 -15.81 6.57 -12.10
CA GLY A 57 -15.36 7.71 -12.91
C GLY A 57 -14.48 8.70 -12.14
N LYS A 58 -13.90 8.27 -11.01
CA LYS A 58 -13.02 9.09 -10.17
C LYS A 58 -11.58 9.06 -10.73
N PRO A 59 -10.80 10.14 -10.53
CA PRO A 59 -9.41 10.15 -10.94
C PRO A 59 -8.58 9.18 -10.09
N ILE A 60 -7.64 8.49 -10.73
CA ILE A 60 -6.67 7.64 -10.02
C ILE A 60 -5.82 8.49 -9.07
N PRO A 61 -5.77 8.17 -7.76
CA PRO A 61 -4.90 8.86 -6.81
C PRO A 61 -3.44 8.74 -7.23
N LYS A 62 -2.71 9.85 -7.13
CA LYS A 62 -1.26 9.86 -7.37
C LYS A 62 -0.55 9.68 -6.05
N ASP A 63 0.39 8.74 -6.01
CA ASP A 63 1.34 8.65 -4.90
C ASP A 63 2.36 9.79 -5.02
N GLN A 64 2.10 10.86 -4.27
CA GLN A 64 2.93 12.06 -4.24
C GLN A 64 3.50 12.23 -2.83
N GLY A 65 4.82 12.30 -2.73
CA GLY A 65 5.50 12.50 -1.46
C GLY A 65 6.84 11.77 -1.41
N THR A 66 7.58 11.98 -0.34
CA THR A 66 8.77 11.20 -0.02
C THR A 66 8.65 10.75 1.41
N PHE A 67 8.83 9.45 1.65
CA PHE A 67 8.91 8.92 3.00
C PHE A 67 10.27 9.27 3.57
N THR A 68 10.28 10.01 4.67
CA THR A 68 11.50 10.32 5.41
C THR A 68 11.32 9.96 6.87
N ARG A 69 12.39 9.44 7.47
CA ARG A 69 12.43 9.15 8.90
C ARG A 69 12.89 10.41 9.63
N VAL A 70 12.11 10.87 10.59
CA VAL A 70 12.49 11.96 11.49
C VAL A 70 12.89 11.35 12.83
N GLU A 71 14.09 11.68 13.31
CA GLU A 71 14.54 11.32 14.65
C GLU A 71 14.15 12.43 15.64
N VAL A 72 13.63 12.02 16.80
CA VAL A 72 13.24 12.93 17.88
C VAL A 72 13.90 12.48 19.17
N ALA A 73 14.38 13.43 19.96
CA ALA A 73 14.89 13.20 21.31
C ALA A 73 13.83 13.65 22.34
N LEU A 74 13.65 12.85 23.40
CA LEU A 74 12.80 13.17 24.54
C LEU A 74 13.63 13.77 25.68
#